data_AF-A0A1C3W6W7-F1
#
_entry.id   AF-A0A1C3W6W7-F1
#
_cell.length_a   1.000
_cell.length_b   1.000
_cell.length_c   1.000
_cell.angle_alpha   90.00
_cell.angle_beta   90.00
_cell.angle_gamma   90.00
#
_symmetry.space_group_name_H-M   'P 1'
#
loop_
_entity.id
_entity.type
_entity.pdbx_description
1 polymer ?
#
loop_
_entity_poly.entity_id
_entity_poly.type
_entity_poly.pdbx_seq_one_letter_code
_entity_poly.pdbx_strand_id
1 'polypeptide(L)'
;MFAVTYFPGLGWMSMRRLMGDTPMTHLEDRLERFETLTAECELIAKLATDSSKREFYLKLGEQYRQLAVDIRQAIATTAAA
;
A
#
# COMPACT_ATOMS: atom_id res chain seq x y z
N MET A 1 8.12 -12.51 23.66
CA MET A 1 8.54 -11.12 23.39
C MET A 1 8.59 -10.93 21.88
N PHE A 2 7.44 -10.72 21.25
CA PHE A 2 7.36 -10.20 19.89
C PHE A 2 6.41 -9.02 19.97
N ALA A 3 7.00 -7.84 20.07
CA ALA A 3 6.29 -6.59 19.88
C ALA A 3 5.89 -6.51 18.40
N VAL A 4 4.79 -7.18 18.04
CA VAL A 4 3.99 -6.85 16.87
C VAL A 4 3.28 -5.56 17.26
N THR A 5 4.02 -4.46 17.21
CA THR A 5 3.46 -3.12 17.23
C THR A 5 2.58 -3.03 16.00
N TYR A 6 1.29 -3.24 16.22
CA TYR A 6 0.22 -2.41 15.70
C TYR A 6 0.70 -1.50 14.54
N PHE A 7 0.68 -2.05 13.32
CA PHE A 7 0.86 -1.26 12.10
C PHE A 7 -0.27 -0.22 12.06
N PRO A 8 0.03 1.09 12.12
CA PRO A 8 -1.00 2.11 12.28
C PRO A 8 -1.87 2.31 11.02
N GLY A 9 -1.54 1.65 9.90
CA GLY A 9 -2.28 1.75 8.64
C GLY A 9 -3.70 1.17 8.69
N LEU A 10 -3.97 0.19 9.55
CA LEU A 10 -5.32 -0.38 9.67
C LEU A 10 -6.27 0.48 10.53
N GLY A 11 -5.72 1.31 11.43
CA GLY A 11 -6.49 2.18 12.31
C GLY A 11 -7.06 3.41 11.60
N TRP A 12 -6.33 3.95 10.60
CA TRP A 12 -6.74 5.17 9.88
C TRP A 12 -7.84 4.91 8.83
N MET A 13 -7.83 3.72 8.20
CA MET A 13 -8.79 3.33 7.15
C MET A 13 -10.24 3.24 7.65
N SER A 14 -10.45 2.88 8.92
CA SER A 14 -11.79 2.83 9.52
C SER A 14 -12.37 4.22 9.81
N MET A 15 -11.51 5.23 9.99
CA MET A 15 -11.92 6.57 10.40
C MET A 15 -12.22 7.48 9.20
N ARG A 16 -11.60 7.24 8.03
CA ARG A 16 -11.76 8.08 6.82
C ARG A 16 -12.96 7.69 5.96
N ARG A 17 -13.44 6.44 6.02
CA ARG A 17 -14.67 5.96 5.34
C ARG A 17 -15.95 6.70 5.78
N LEU A 18 -15.92 7.41 6.91
CA LEU A 18 -17.02 8.25 7.41
C LEU A 18 -17.09 9.63 6.75
N MET A 19 -16.08 10.03 5.97
CA MET A 19 -15.99 11.34 5.31
C MET A 19 -16.05 11.17 3.79
N GLY A 20 -17.26 11.10 3.23
CA GLY A 20 -17.58 11.46 1.84
C GLY A 20 -16.79 10.76 0.72
N ASP A 21 -17.44 9.80 0.07
CA ASP A 21 -16.98 9.12 -1.14
C ASP A 21 -16.94 10.11 -2.32
N THR A 22 -15.80 10.76 -2.52
CA THR A 22 -15.48 11.38 -3.80
C THR A 22 -14.56 10.44 -4.57
N PRO A 23 -14.66 10.34 -5.90
CA PRO A 23 -13.82 9.43 -6.67
C PRO A 23 -12.32 9.69 -6.46
N MET A 24 -11.93 10.94 -6.15
CA MET A 24 -10.55 11.27 -5.79
C MET A 24 -10.14 10.67 -4.44
N THR A 25 -10.96 10.79 -3.39
CA THR A 25 -10.63 10.21 -2.07
C THR A 25 -10.54 8.69 -2.13
N HIS A 26 -11.32 8.03 -2.99
CA HIS A 26 -11.21 6.59 -3.22
C HIS A 26 -9.88 6.17 -3.89
N LEU A 27 -9.38 6.97 -4.85
CA LEU A 27 -8.09 6.70 -5.49
C LEU A 27 -6.93 6.94 -4.51
N GLU A 28 -6.99 8.00 -3.70
CA GLU A 28 -6.01 8.28 -2.65
C GLU A 28 -5.96 7.17 -1.60
N ASP A 29 -7.11 6.68 -1.13
CA ASP A 29 -7.19 5.55 -0.19
C ASP A 29 -6.58 4.26 -0.78
N ARG A 30 -6.81 4.03 -2.08
CA ARG A 30 -6.21 2.89 -2.78
C ARG A 30 -4.70 3.05 -2.94
N LEU A 31 -4.21 4.25 -3.18
CA LEU A 31 -2.79 4.56 -3.27
C LEU A 31 -2.09 4.25 -1.93
N GLU A 32 -2.61 4.79 -0.83
CA GLU A 32 -2.07 4.57 0.52
C GLU A 32 -1.99 3.07 0.84
N ARG A 33 -3.01 2.31 0.41
CA ARG A 33 -3.02 0.85 0.56
C ARG A 33 -1.89 0.17 -0.20
N PHE A 34 -1.66 0.52 -1.47
CA PHE A 34 -0.58 -0.10 -2.25
C PHE A 34 0.80 0.27 -1.74
N GLU A 35 0.99 1.51 -1.27
CA GLU A 35 2.23 1.95 -0.62
C GLU A 35 2.50 1.13 0.65
N THR A 36 1.48 0.93 1.49
CA THR A 36 1.57 0.10 2.69
C THR A 36 1.93 -1.34 2.35
N LEU A 37 1.22 -1.96 1.39
CA LEU A 37 1.49 -3.33 0.95
C LEU A 37 2.89 -3.49 0.36
N THR A 38 3.40 -2.48 -0.34
CA THR A 38 4.78 -2.47 -0.85
C THR A 38 5.79 -2.50 0.30
N ALA A 39 5.62 -1.62 1.30
CA ALA A 39 6.49 -1.57 2.47
C ALA A 39 6.45 -2.87 3.31
N GLU A 40 5.26 -3.48 3.45
CA GLU A 40 5.10 -4.77 4.10
C GLU A 40 5.84 -5.88 3.33
N CYS A 41 5.72 -5.92 2.00
CA CYS A 41 6.42 -6.89 1.17
C CYS A 41 7.94 -6.75 1.28
N GLU A 42 8.47 -5.52 1.29
CA GLU A 42 9.91 -5.28 1.49
C GLU A 42 10.38 -5.74 2.88
N LEU A 43 9.59 -5.50 3.93
CA LEU A 43 9.92 -5.94 5.28
C LEU A 43 9.92 -7.47 5.37
N ILE A 44 8.91 -8.13 4.80
CA ILE A 44 8.84 -9.59 4.79
C ILE A 44 10.01 -10.17 4.00
N ALA A 45 10.37 -9.58 2.85
CA ALA A 45 11.54 -10.01 2.08
C ALA A 45 12.84 -9.91 2.88
N LYS A 46 13.02 -8.83 3.66
CA LYS A 46 14.19 -8.66 4.56
C LYS A 46 14.23 -9.70 5.68
N LEU A 47 13.07 -10.06 6.23
CA LEU A 47 12.95 -11.03 7.32
C LEU A 47 12.93 -12.49 6.85
N ALA A 48 12.64 -12.74 5.56
CA ALA A 48 12.56 -14.08 5.00
C ALA A 48 13.95 -14.75 4.97
N THR A 49 14.09 -15.85 5.71
CA THR A 49 15.27 -16.74 5.66
C THR A 49 15.27 -17.64 4.42
N ASP A 50 14.08 -17.96 3.91
CA ASP A 50 13.87 -18.72 2.67
C ASP A 50 14.02 -17.81 1.44
N SER A 51 14.93 -18.17 0.54
CA SER A 51 15.23 -17.40 -0.67
C SER A 51 14.07 -17.34 -1.67
N SER A 52 13.26 -18.41 -1.77
CA SER A 52 12.11 -18.44 -2.68
C SER A 52 10.99 -17.53 -2.17
N LYS A 53 10.75 -17.53 -0.86
CA LYS A 53 9.80 -16.59 -0.23
C LYS A 53 10.29 -15.15 -0.37
N ARG A 54 11.59 -14.90 -0.17
CA ARG A 54 12.18 -13.58 -0.37
C ARG A 54 11.94 -13.06 -1.79
N GLU A 55 12.27 -13.85 -2.80
CA GLU A 55 12.03 -13.46 -4.20
C GLU A 55 10.54 -13.23 -4.50
N PHE A 56 9.66 -14.05 -3.95
CA PHE A 56 8.22 -13.86 -4.10
C PHE A 56 7.75 -12.50 -3.58
N TYR A 57 8.12 -12.15 -2.34
CA TYR A 57 7.73 -10.86 -1.76
C TYR A 57 8.39 -9.67 -2.45
N LEU A 58 9.61 -9.81 -2.98
CA LEU A 58 10.23 -8.77 -3.80
C LEU A 58 9.45 -8.52 -5.10
N LYS A 59 9.06 -9.59 -5.80
CA LYS A 59 8.25 -9.47 -7.02
C LYS A 59 6.87 -8.87 -6.73
N LEU A 60 6.26 -9.28 -5.62
CA LEU A 60 4.95 -8.78 -5.22
C LEU A 60 5.00 -7.30 -4.81
N GLY A 61 6.04 -6.89 -4.06
CA GLY A 61 6.27 -5.49 -3.70
C GLY A 61 6.46 -4.61 -4.94
N GLU A 62 7.22 -5.10 -5.93
CA GLU A 62 7.39 -4.38 -7.20
C GLU A 62 6.06 -4.22 -7.95
N GLN A 63 5.20 -5.23 -7.98
CA GLN A 63 3.86 -5.12 -8.58
C GLN A 63 3.00 -4.06 -7.88
N TYR A 64 2.99 -4.04 -6.54
CA TYR A 64 2.26 -3.01 -5.80
C TYR A 64 2.83 -1.61 -6.02
N ARG A 65 4.14 -1.48 -6.18
CA ARG A 65 4.79 -0.22 -6.53
C ARG A 65 4.33 0.30 -7.89
N GLN A 66 4.22 -0.57 -8.90
CA GLN A 66 3.70 -0.20 -10.21
C GLN A 66 2.24 0.26 -10.11
N LEU A 67 1.39 -0.48 -9.39
CA LEU A 67 -0.01 -0.10 -9.18
C LEU A 67 -0.15 1.26 -8.45
N ALA A 68 0.73 1.56 -7.50
CA ALA A 68 0.77 2.86 -6.85
C ALA A 68 1.16 3.99 -7.82
N VAL A 69 2.08 3.74 -8.75
CA VAL A 69 2.42 4.70 -9.81
C VAL A 69 1.22 4.96 -10.73
N ASP A 70 0.54 3.91 -11.17
CA ASP A 70 -0.64 4.03 -12.04
C ASP A 70 -1.75 4.84 -11.37
N ILE A 71 -1.99 4.62 -10.08
CA ILE A 71 -3.00 5.40 -9.33
C ILE A 71 -2.56 6.85 -9.14
N ARG A 72 -1.29 7.13 -8.87
CA ARG A 72 -0.80 8.53 -8.82
C ARG A 72 -1.01 9.25 -10.15
N GLN A 73 -0.79 8.55 -11.28
CA GLN A 73 -1.06 9.11 -12.60
C GLN A 73 -2.55 9.36 -12.83
N ALA A 74 -3.42 8.43 -12.40
CA ALA A 74 -4.86 8.60 -12.48
C ALA A 74 -5.34 9.82 -11.66
N ILE A 75 -4.87 9.96 -10.42
CA ILE A 75 -5.17 11.12 -9.55
C ILE A 75 -4.72 12.42 -10.22
N ALA A 76 -3.49 12.47 -10.73
CA ALA A 76 -2.96 13.66 -11.41
C ALA A 76 -3.77 14.03 -12.66
N THR A 77 -4.24 13.03 -13.42
CA THR A 77 -5.08 13.23 -14.59
C THR A 77 -6.45 13.79 -14.21
N THR A 78 -7.07 13.26 -13.15
CA THR A 78 -8.35 13.77 -12.65
C THR A 78 -8.26 15.16 -12.01
N ALA A 79 -7.11 15.52 -11.42
CA ALA A 79 -6.91 16.84 -10.83
C ALA A 79 -6.60 17.93 -11.86
N ALA A 80 -6.14 17.54 -13.06
CA ALA A 80 -5.83 18.45 -14.16
C ALA A 80 -7.01 18.67 -15.13
N ALA A 81 -8.12 17.95 -14.96
CA ALA A 81 -9.35 18.05 -15.76
C ALA A 81 -10.37 18.97 -15.09
#